data_AF-A0A821V917-F1
#
_entry.id   AF-A0A821V917-F1
#
_cell.length_a   1.000
_cell.length_b   1.000
_cell.length_c   1.000
_cell.angle_alpha   90.00
_cell.angle_beta   90.00
_cell.angle_gamma   90.00
#
_symmetry.space_group_name_H-M   'P 1'
#
loop_
_entity.id
_entity.type
_entity.pdbx_description
1 polymer ?
#
loop_
_entity_poly.entity_id
_entity_poly.type
_entity_poly.pdbx_seq_one_letter_code
_entity_poly.pdbx_strand_id
1 'polypeptide(L)'
;MHTVFRIGEIKKLEDRLWQVELSLLNDDNEDLKKLTEYIEEATQGSTGWDRLSKLLLKMEHFDKAEEVLDLLIENSVKDDVEGLRHRYHLMGL
;
A
#
# COMPACT_ATOMS: atom_id res chain seq x y z
N MET A 1 -7.89 16.68 -12.74
CA MET A 1 -6.77 16.99 -11.82
C MET A 1 -7.32 16.97 -10.40
N HIS A 2 -6.84 16.07 -9.55
CA HIS A 2 -7.10 16.12 -8.12
C HIS A 2 -5.85 16.67 -7.44
N THR A 3 -6.00 17.74 -6.68
CA THR A 3 -4.91 18.33 -5.90
C THR A 3 -4.88 17.65 -4.54
N VAL A 4 -3.75 17.02 -4.21
CA VAL A 4 -3.57 16.33 -2.92
C VAL A 4 -2.81 17.25 -1.97
N PHE A 5 -3.27 17.34 -0.72
CA PHE A 5 -2.61 18.10 0.33
C PHE A 5 -2.20 17.15 1.45
N ARG A 6 -0.99 17.36 1.97
CA ARG A 6 -0.57 16.75 3.23
C ARG A 6 -1.10 17.59 4.38
N ILE A 7 -1.70 16.93 5.36
CA ILE A 7 -2.06 17.55 6.64
C ILE A 7 -0.79 17.64 7.49
N GLY A 8 -0.43 18.87 7.86
CA GLY A 8 0.64 19.16 8.80
C GLY A 8 0.08 19.27 10.22
N GLU A 9 0.34 20.42 10.85
CA GLU A 9 -0.09 20.66 12.22
C GLU A 9 -1.61 20.98 12.29
N ILE A 10 -2.28 20.42 13.30
CA ILE A 10 -3.68 20.74 13.62
C ILE A 10 -3.71 21.43 14.98
N LYS A 11 -4.05 22.72 14.99
CA LYS A 11 -4.12 23.56 16.18
C LYS A 11 -5.56 23.90 16.53
N LYS A 12 -5.96 23.70 17.78
CA LYS A 12 -7.20 24.29 18.29
C LYS A 12 -6.95 25.75 18.62
N LEU A 13 -7.73 26.65 18.01
CA LEU A 13 -7.64 28.09 18.30
C LEU A 13 -8.65 28.48 19.39
N GLU A 14 -9.90 28.03 19.26
CA GLU A 14 -10.99 28.33 20.19
C GLU A 14 -11.96 27.14 20.29
N ASP A 15 -13.04 27.28 21.07
CA ASP A 15 -14.07 26.25 21.08
C ASP A 15 -14.68 26.08 19.68
N ARG A 16 -14.63 24.85 19.18
CA ARG A 16 -15.05 24.47 17.82
C ARG A 16 -14.30 25.17 16.66
N LEU A 17 -13.20 25.87 16.91
CA LEU A 17 -12.36 26.48 15.87
C LEU A 17 -10.97 25.85 15.83
N TRP A 18 -10.59 25.36 14.65
CA TRP A 18 -9.31 24.71 14.40
C TRP A 18 -8.62 25.31 13.19
N GLN A 19 -7.31 25.50 13.30
CA GLN A 19 -6.42 25.78 12.19
C GLN A 19 -5.72 24.50 11.78
N VAL A 20 -5.77 24.18 10.49
CA VAL A 20 -5.08 23.04 9.91
C VAL A 20 -4.09 23.56 8.89
N GLU A 21 -2.82 23.22 9.07
CA GLU A 21 -1.79 23.48 8.07
C GLU A 21 -1.89 22.44 6.96
N LEU A 22 -2.02 22.91 5.72
CA LEU A 22 -2.07 22.08 4.53
C LEU A 22 -0.91 22.43 3.61
N SER A 23 -0.11 21.44 3.24
CA SER A 23 0.97 21.60 2.27
C SER A 23 0.59 20.92 0.97
N LEU A 24 0.73 21.63 -0.15
CA LEU A 24 0.50 21.06 -1.47
C LEU A 24 1.52 19.95 -1.74
N LEU A 25 1.05 18.77 -2.10
CA LEU A 25 1.91 17.71 -2.62
C LEU A 25 2.11 17.93 -4.12
N ASN A 26 3.36 18.06 -4.53
CA ASN A 26 3.79 18.12 -5.92
C ASN A 26 4.75 16.96 -6.23
N ASP A 27 5.06 16.74 -7.51
CA ASP A 27 5.87 15.61 -7.97
C ASP A 27 7.30 15.59 -7.39
N ASP A 28 7.80 16.73 -6.89
CA ASP A 28 9.12 16.87 -6.27
C ASP A 28 9.11 16.71 -4.74
N ASN A 29 8.02 16.22 -4.13
CA ASN A 29 7.97 16.04 -2.67
C ASN A 29 8.87 14.87 -2.22
N GLU A 30 9.96 15.20 -1.52
CA GLU A 30 10.91 14.22 -0.97
C GLU A 30 10.25 13.18 -0.05
N ASP A 31 9.19 13.57 0.66
CA ASP A 31 8.46 12.67 1.54
C ASP A 31 7.64 11.62 0.77
N LEU A 32 7.04 11.99 -0.38
CA LEU A 32 6.37 11.02 -1.25
C LEU A 32 7.37 10.08 -1.91
N LYS A 33 8.55 10.60 -2.27
CA LYS A 33 9.64 9.78 -2.79
C LYS A 33 10.07 8.74 -1.75
N LYS A 34 10.37 9.16 -0.52
CA LYS A 34 10.74 8.25 0.58
C LYS A 34 9.64 7.22 0.89
N LEU A 35 8.38 7.64 0.88
CA LEU A 35 7.26 6.72 1.08
C LEU A 35 7.19 5.69 -0.05
N THR A 36 7.36 6.12 -1.30
CA THR A 36 7.34 5.23 -2.47
C THR A 36 8.50 4.24 -2.42
N GLU A 37 9.71 4.70 -2.13
CA GLU A 37 10.90 3.86 -1.96
C GLU A 37 10.70 2.82 -0.84
N TYR A 38 10.15 3.25 0.30
CA TYR A 38 9.82 2.35 1.40
C TYR A 38 8.78 1.30 1.00
N ILE A 39 7.70 1.70 0.30
CA ILE A 39 6.69 0.78 -0.20
C ILE A 39 7.32 -0.24 -1.15
N GLU A 40 8.17 0.20 -2.07
CA GLU A 40 8.87 -0.69 -2.99
C GLU A 40 9.77 -1.69 -2.27
N GLU A 41 10.60 -1.26 -1.32
CA GLU A 41 11.44 -2.14 -0.51
C GLU A 41 10.62 -3.11 0.34
N ALA A 42 9.53 -2.63 0.95
CA ALA A 42 8.68 -3.40 1.83
C ALA A 42 7.83 -4.44 1.08
N THR A 43 7.60 -4.26 -0.22
CA THR A 43 6.65 -5.07 -1.00
C THR A 43 7.32 -5.85 -2.13
N GLN A 44 8.66 -5.96 -2.15
CA GLN A 44 9.42 -6.65 -3.20
C GLN A 44 8.78 -7.96 -3.66
N GLY A 45 8.69 -8.14 -4.98
CA GLY A 45 7.97 -9.27 -5.57
C GLY A 45 8.08 -9.32 -7.09
N SER A 46 7.83 -10.51 -7.65
CA SER A 46 7.95 -10.82 -9.07
C SER A 46 7.01 -10.00 -9.96
N THR A 47 5.79 -9.76 -9.51
CA THR A 47 4.76 -9.06 -10.30
C THR A 47 4.17 -7.88 -9.53
N GLY A 48 3.52 -6.95 -10.23
CA GLY A 48 2.80 -5.85 -9.58
C GLY A 48 1.71 -6.35 -8.61
N TRP A 49 1.06 -7.48 -8.93
CA TRP A 49 0.06 -8.11 -8.10
C TRP A 49 0.64 -8.72 -6.81
N ASP A 50 1.82 -9.34 -6.89
CA ASP A 50 2.52 -9.85 -5.70
C ASP A 50 2.93 -8.70 -4.76
N ARG A 51 3.31 -7.55 -5.31
CA ARG A 51 3.63 -6.36 -4.50
C ARG A 51 2.36 -5.78 -3.87
N LEU A 52 1.26 -5.76 -4.62
CA LEU A 52 -0.04 -5.28 -4.13
C LEU A 52 -0.55 -6.13 -2.97
N SER A 53 -0.51 -7.46 -3.08
CA SER A 53 -0.94 -8.34 -1.97
C SER A 53 -0.10 -8.12 -0.71
N LYS A 54 1.22 -8.01 -0.85
CA LYS A 54 2.14 -7.68 0.27
C LYS A 54 1.86 -6.31 0.88
N LEU A 55 1.53 -5.32 0.06
CA LEU A 55 1.16 -3.99 0.53
C LEU A 55 -0.12 -4.05 1.38
N LEU A 56 -1.15 -4.73 0.89
CA LEU A 56 -2.42 -4.89 1.59
C LEU A 56 -2.24 -5.59 2.93
N LEU A 57 -1.40 -6.64 3.00
CA LEU A 57 -1.04 -7.30 4.25
C LEU A 57 -0.34 -6.34 5.23
N LYS A 58 0.63 -5.54 4.75
CA LYS A 58 1.32 -4.54 5.59
C LYS A 58 0.40 -3.44 6.11
N MET A 59 -0.66 -3.13 5.38
CA MET A 59 -1.69 -2.16 5.77
C MET A 59 -2.84 -2.80 6.58
N GLU A 60 -2.72 -4.09 6.95
CA GLU A 60 -3.74 -4.84 7.70
C GLU A 60 -5.10 -4.95 6.97
N HIS A 61 -5.10 -4.81 5.65
CA HIS A 61 -6.27 -5.02 4.79
C HIS A 61 -6.37 -6.49 4.36
N PHE A 62 -6.50 -7.39 5.34
CA PHE A 62 -6.43 -8.85 5.13
C PHE A 62 -7.47 -9.36 4.13
N ASP A 63 -8.74 -8.96 4.26
CA ASP A 63 -9.82 -9.40 3.36
C ASP A 63 -9.49 -9.11 1.88
N LYS A 64 -8.97 -7.91 1.60
CA LYS A 64 -8.57 -7.52 0.24
C LYS A 64 -7.29 -8.21 -0.22
N ALA A 65 -6.37 -8.46 0.71
CA ALA A 65 -5.14 -9.19 0.39
C ALA A 65 -5.47 -10.63 -0.03
N GLU A 66 -6.42 -11.26 0.67
CA GLU A 66 -6.94 -12.59 0.35
C GLU A 66 -7.59 -12.62 -1.03
N GLU A 67 -8.50 -11.68 -1.34
CA GLU A 67 -9.12 -11.57 -2.68
C GLU A 67 -8.07 -11.48 -3.81
N VAL A 68 -7.01 -10.68 -3.60
CA VAL A 68 -5.93 -10.55 -4.60
C VAL A 68 -5.10 -11.84 -4.71
N LEU A 69 -4.80 -12.50 -3.59
CA LEU A 69 -4.04 -13.75 -3.59
C LEU A 69 -4.83 -14.89 -4.25
N ASP A 70 -6.13 -15.00 -4.00
CA ASP A 70 -7.01 -15.96 -4.64
C ASP A 70 -7.03 -15.78 -6.15
N LEU A 71 -7.22 -14.54 -6.62
CA LEU A 71 -7.16 -14.21 -8.05
C LEU A 71 -5.80 -14.60 -8.67
N LEU A 72 -4.70 -14.41 -7.93
CA LEU A 72 -3.37 -14.80 -8.40
C LEU A 72 -3.20 -16.33 -8.48
N ILE A 73 -3.76 -17.07 -7.52
CA ILE A 73 -3.73 -18.54 -7.51
C ILE A 73 -4.55 -19.08 -8.68
N GLU A 74 -5.78 -18.59 -8.87
CA GLU A 74 -6.68 -18.99 -9.95
C GLU A 74 -6.08 -18.75 -11.34
N ASN A 75 -5.36 -17.64 -11.52
CA ASN A 75 -4.74 -17.26 -12.79
C ASN A 75 -3.30 -17.75 -12.97
N SER A 76 -2.73 -18.46 -11.99
CA SER A 76 -1.36 -18.96 -12.09
C SER A 76 -1.25 -20.15 -13.06
N VAL A 77 -0.15 -20.20 -13.82
CA VAL A 77 0.16 -21.36 -14.67
C VAL A 77 0.55 -22.53 -13.75
N LYS A 78 0.06 -23.74 -14.04
CA LYS A 78 0.30 -24.95 -13.23
C LYS A 78 1.77 -25.25 -12.91
N ASP A 79 2.70 -24.68 -13.67
CA ASP A 79 4.15 -24.88 -13.51
C ASP A 79 4.82 -23.84 -12.56
N ASP A 80 4.11 -22.81 -12.09
CA ASP A 80 4.61 -21.84 -11.09
C ASP A 80 4.43 -22.34 -9.65
N VAL A 81 5.04 -23.48 -9.34
CA VAL A 81 4.91 -24.16 -8.04
C VAL A 81 5.48 -23.29 -6.91
N GLU A 82 6.59 -22.59 -7.16
CA GLU A 82 7.25 -21.76 -6.14
C GLU A 82 6.44 -20.50 -5.83
N GLY A 83 5.87 -19.84 -6.85
CA GLY A 83 4.97 -18.70 -6.65
C GLY A 83 3.69 -19.11 -5.89
N LEU A 84 3.13 -20.27 -6.22
CA LEU A 84 1.98 -20.83 -5.50
C LEU A 84 2.32 -21.11 -4.03
N ARG A 85 3.47 -21.75 -3.75
CA ARG A 85 3.92 -22.01 -2.38
C ARG A 85 4.06 -20.72 -1.57
N HIS A 86 4.65 -19.69 -2.18
CA HIS A 86 4.79 -18.39 -1.51
C HIS A 86 3.42 -17.77 -1.19
N ARG A 87 2.45 -17.84 -2.11
CA ARG A 87 1.10 -17.30 -1.91
C ARG A 87 0.33 -18.04 -0.81
N TYR A 88 0.36 -19.37 -0.77
CA TYR A 88 -0.25 -20.14 0.32
C TYR A 88 0.37 -19.82 1.69
N HIS A 89 1.70 -19.68 1.74
CA HIS A 89 2.37 -19.25 2.96
C HIS A 89 1.88 -17.89 3.47
N LEU A 90 1.64 -16.92 2.57
CA LEU A 90 1.10 -15.61 2.94
C LEU A 90 -0.34 -15.67 3.47
N MET A 91 -1.11 -16.66 3.04
CA MET A 91 -2.48 -16.92 3.54
C MET A 91 -2.48 -17.75 4.84
N GLY A 92 -1.35 -18.32 5.24
CA GLY A 92 -1.26 -19.22 6.39
C GLY A 92 -1.78 -20.65 6.12
N LEU A 93 -1.74 -21.09 4.86
CA LEU A 93 -2.21 -22.39 4.37
C LEU A 93 -1.05 -23.33 3.98
#